data_AF-A0A6J4Y576-F1
#
_entry.id   AF-A0A6J4Y576-F1
#
_cell.length_a   1.000
_cell.length_b   1.000
_cell.length_c   1.000
_cell.angle_alpha   90.00
_cell.angle_beta   90.00
_cell.angle_gamma   90.00
#
_symmetry.space_group_name_H-M   'P 1'
#
loop_
_entity.id
_entity.type
_entity.pdbx_description
1 polymer ?
#
loop_
_entity_poly.entity_id
_entity_poly.type
_entity_poly.pdbx_seq_one_letter_code
_entity_poly.pdbx_strand_id
1 'polypeptide(L)' 'MLIEFKLQGIRFEWDSHKAEINLQKRGLSFETAC' A
#
# COMPACT_ATOMS: atom_id res chain seq x y z
N MET A 1 10.08 -4.35 5.13
CA MET A 1 10.61 -4.10 3.76
C MET A 1 9.77 -2.99 3.18
N LEU A 2 10.36 -2.04 2.46
CA LEU A 2 9.57 -0.97 1.84
C LEU A 2 9.05 -1.45 0.48
N ILE A 3 7.76 -1.24 0.22
CA ILE A 3 7.14 -1.46 -1.09
C ILE A 3 6.90 -0.09 -1.74
N GLU A 4 7.30 0.05 -2.99
CA GLU A 4 7.05 1.25 -3.81
C GLU A 4 5.91 0.97 -4.78
N PHE A 5 4.94 1.88 -4.85
CA PHE A 5 3.91 1.88 -5.87
C PHE A 5 3.83 3.24 -6.56
N LYS A 6 3.51 3.25 -7.86
CA LYS A 6 3.40 4.47 -8.66
C LYS A 6 1.98 4.64 -9.17
N LEU A 7 1.30 5.69 -8.71
CA LEU A 7 -0.03 6.08 -9.16
C LEU A 7 0.04 7.43 -9.87
N GLN A 8 -0.39 7.48 -11.13
CA GLN A 8 -0.46 8.72 -11.93
C GLN A 8 0.85 9.55 -11.94
N GLY A 9 2.01 8.89 -11.85
CA GLY A 9 3.30 9.58 -11.79
C GLY A 9 3.84 9.82 -10.38
N ILE A 10 2.99 9.76 -9.36
CA ILE A 10 3.33 9.95 -7.95
C ILE A 10 3.81 8.62 -7.35
N ARG A 11 4.92 8.67 -6.61
CA ARG A 11 5.47 7.51 -5.89
C ARG A 11 4.95 7.48 -4.47
N PHE A 12 4.53 6.30 -4.04
CA PHE A 12 4.12 6.01 -2.68
C PHE A 12 4.99 4.89 -2.13
N GLU A 13 5.48 5.07 -0.91
CA GLU A 13 6.27 4.09 -0.20
C GLU A 13 5.52 3.64 1.06
N TRP A 14 5.41 2.33 1.22
CA TRP A 14 4.75 1.73 2.37
C TRP A 14 5.63 0.67 3.01
N ASP A 15 5.44 0.45 4.31
CA ASP A 15 6.00 -0.73 4.95
C ASP A 15 5.15 -1.97 4.59
N SER A 16 5.82 -3.02 4.13
CA SER A 16 5.20 -4.28 3.68
C SER A 16 4.33 -4.93 4.75
N HIS A 17 4.75 -4.87 6.02
CA HIS A 17 4.01 -5.48 7.13
C HIS A 17 2.75 -4.66 7.42
N LYS A 18 2.82 -3.33 7.33
CA LYS A 18 1.62 -2.48 7.44
C LYS A 18 0.65 -2.70 6.27
N ALA A 19 1.15 -2.91 5.05
CA ALA A 19 0.32 -3.23 3.89
C ALA A 19 -0.47 -4.53 4.08
N GLU A 20 0.20 -5.58 4.57
CA GLU A 20 -0.45 -6.85 4.87
C GLU A 20 -1.50 -6.72 5.99
N ILE A 21 -1.17 -6.04 7.09
CA ILE A 21 -2.12 -5.80 8.19
C ILE A 21 -3.33 -5.01 7.69
N ASN A 22 -3.14 -4.00 6.84
CA ASN A 22 -4.25 -3.20 6.32
C ASN A 22 -5.16 -4.04 5.43
N LEU A 23 -4.59 -4.88 4.57
CA LEU A 23 -5.36 -5.80 3.74
C LEU A 23 -6.17 -6.77 4.61
N GLN A 24 -5.57 -7.35 5.65
CA GLN A 24 -6.26 -8.24 6.58
C GLN A 24 -7.39 -7.56 7.37
N LYS A 25 -7.16 -6.33 7.86
CA LYS A 25 -8.12 -5.62 8.74
C LYS A 25 -9.21 -4.87 7.99
N ARG A 26 -8.90 -4.34 6.81
CA ARG A 26 -9.78 -3.42 6.06
C ARG A 26 -10.25 -4.01 4.73
N GLY A 27 -9.65 -5.12 4.29
CA GLY A 27 -9.98 -5.74 3.00
C GLY A 27 -9.57 -4.91 1.79
N LEU A 28 -8.82 -3.83 1.99
CA LEU A 28 -8.42 -2.89 0.96
C LEU A 28 -6.90 -2.79 0.91
N SER A 29 -6.36 -2.90 -0.30
CA SER A 29 -4.95 -2.65 -0.55
C SER A 29 -4.70 -1.13 -0.60
N PHE A 30 -3.47 -0.69 -0.32
CA PHE A 30 -3.13 0.73 -0.39
C PHE A 30 -3.26 1.27 -1.82
N GLU A 31 -2.98 0.45 -2.82
CA GLU A 31 -3.15 0.80 -4.24
C GLU A 31 -4.61 1.08 -4.61
N THR A 32 -5.57 0.49 -3.90
CA THR A 32 -7.01 0.69 -4.15
C THR A 32 -7.54 1.93 -3.42
N ALA A 33 -6.90 2.33 -2.32
CA ALA A 33 -7.33 3.48 -1.52
C ALA A 33 -6.85 4.83 -2.08
N CYS A 34 -5.83 4.82 -2.94
CA CYS A 34 -5.28 5.99 -3.61
C CYS A 34 -5.89 6.18 -5.01
#